data_AF-B2ZXD2-F1
#
_entry.id   AF-B2ZXD2-F1
#
_cell.length_a   1.000
_cell.length_b   1.000
_cell.length_c   1.000
_cell.angle_alpha   90.00
_cell.angle_beta   90.00
_cell.angle_gamma   90.00
#
_symmetry.space_group_name_H-M   'P 1'
#
loop_
_entity.id
_entity.type
_entity.pdbx_description
1 polymer ?
#
loop_
_entity_poly.entity_id
_entity_poly.type
_entity_poly.pdbx_seq_one_letter_code
_entity_poly.pdbx_strand_id
1 'polypeptide(L)'
;TWVATASAVVDVNAIPILVDIDPRTLCIDVEKARSAISQRTKAIIPVHLYGAMADMDCFASLARDHELVLIEDCSHVHGAQWRGAAAGTLGDCGAYSMQQT
;
A
#
# COMPACT_ATOMS: atom_id res chain seq x y z
N THR A 1 5.41 8.17 -1.07
CA THR A 1 4.32 8.26 -0.07
C THR A 1 4.07 9.72 0.30
N TRP A 2 3.07 10.00 1.13
CA TRP A 2 2.84 11.30 1.79
C TRP A 2 2.65 11.10 3.30
N VAL A 3 2.75 12.17 4.10
CA VAL A 3 2.64 12.08 5.57
C VAL A 3 1.31 11.49 6.04
N ALA A 4 0.22 11.76 5.30
CA ALA A 4 -1.13 11.31 5.64
C ALA A 4 -1.23 9.78 5.79
N THR A 5 -0.56 9.01 4.92
CA THR A 5 -0.59 7.54 4.96
C THR A 5 -0.03 7.01 6.28
N ALA A 6 1.10 7.56 6.76
CA ALA A 6 1.70 7.16 8.03
C ALA A 6 0.93 7.72 9.24
N SER A 7 0.45 8.96 9.15
CA SER A 7 -0.36 9.57 10.20
C SER A 7 -1.65 8.79 10.48
N ALA A 8 -2.32 8.27 9.45
CA ALA A 8 -3.52 7.45 9.63
C ALA A 8 -3.28 6.19 10.50
N VAL A 9 -2.07 5.62 10.44
CA VAL A 9 -1.66 4.50 11.31
C VAL A 9 -1.47 4.97 12.75
N VAL A 10 -0.87 6.15 12.94
CA VAL A 10 -0.65 6.76 14.25
C VAL A 10 -1.97 7.16 14.91
N ASP A 11 -2.94 7.68 14.14
CA ASP A 11 -4.24 8.13 14.65
C ASP A 11 -5.06 7.00 15.28
N VAL A 12 -4.82 5.75 14.87
CA VAL A 12 -5.42 4.55 15.48
C VAL A 12 -4.53 3.91 16.56
N ASN A 13 -3.52 4.63 17.05
CA ASN A 13 -2.52 4.20 18.04
C ASN A 13 -1.69 2.98 17.60
N ALA A 14 -1.57 2.74 16.29
CA ALA A 14 -0.67 1.72 15.76
C ALA A 14 0.73 2.31 15.47
N ILE A 15 1.70 1.43 15.18
CA ILE A 15 3.08 1.82 14.90
C ILE A 15 3.35 1.64 13.40
N PRO A 16 3.60 2.72 12.63
CA PRO A 16 3.98 2.59 11.22
C PRO A 16 5.38 1.99 11.13
N ILE A 17 5.52 0.90 10.37
CA ILE A 17 6.81 0.32 10.01
C ILE A 17 7.13 0.77 8.60
N LEU A 18 8.10 1.67 8.48
CA LEU A 18 8.53 2.20 7.17
C LEU A 18 9.38 1.15 6.46
N VAL A 19 9.03 0.92 5.19
CA VAL A 19 9.72 -0.01 4.30
C VAL A 19 10.23 0.76 3.10
N ASP A 20 11.45 0.42 2.68
CA ASP A 20 12.09 1.06 1.56
C ASP A 20 11.44 0.66 0.21
N ILE A 21 11.70 1.45 -0.82
CA ILE A 21 11.03 1.38 -2.13
C ILE A 21 11.83 0.55 -3.15
N ASP A 22 11.16 0.14 -4.24
CA ASP A 22 11.83 -0.22 -5.49
C ASP A 22 12.18 1.09 -6.24
N PRO A 23 13.45 1.37 -6.53
CA PRO A 23 13.87 2.62 -7.16
C PRO A 23 13.32 2.81 -8.59
N ARG A 24 12.82 1.76 -9.25
CA ARG A 24 12.28 1.83 -10.61
C ARG A 24 10.83 2.29 -10.65
N THR A 25 10.05 1.92 -9.63
CA THR A 25 8.61 2.22 -9.56
C THR A 25 8.28 3.27 -8.51
N LEU A 26 9.21 3.51 -7.58
CA LEU A 26 9.05 4.31 -6.37
C LEU A 26 7.93 3.83 -5.42
N CYS A 27 7.37 2.65 -5.70
CA CYS A 27 6.45 1.96 -4.82
C CYS A 27 7.23 1.14 -3.78
N ILE A 28 6.56 0.77 -2.70
CA ILE A 28 7.12 -0.11 -1.66
C ILE A 28 7.68 -1.41 -2.27
N ASP A 29 8.87 -1.81 -1.85
CA ASP A 29 9.51 -3.06 -2.29
C ASP A 29 8.91 -4.25 -1.52
N VAL A 30 8.41 -5.25 -2.25
CA VAL A 30 7.69 -6.39 -1.66
C VAL A 30 8.60 -7.32 -0.84
N GLU A 31 9.87 -7.48 -1.23
CA GLU A 31 10.80 -8.35 -0.51
C GLU A 31 11.32 -7.67 0.77
N LYS A 32 11.50 -6.35 0.71
CA LYS A 32 11.78 -5.56 1.93
C LYS A 32 10.56 -5.54 2.85
N ALA A 33 9.34 -5.47 2.31
CA ALA A 33 8.11 -5.55 3.09
C ALA A 33 7.99 -6.91 3.79
N ARG A 34 8.21 -8.01 3.06
CA ARG A 34 8.25 -9.38 3.61
C ARG A 34 9.22 -9.49 4.78
N SER A 35 10.41 -8.89 4.65
CA SER A 35 11.45 -8.90 5.70
C SER A 35 11.08 -8.07 6.93
N ALA A 36 10.19 -7.08 6.79
CA ALA A 36 9.74 -6.22 7.89
C ALA A 36 8.53 -6.78 8.66
N ILE A 37 7.90 -7.85 8.16
CA ILE A 37 6.75 -8.48 8.83
C ILE A 37 7.19 -9.08 10.17
N SER A 38 6.36 -8.87 11.19
CA SER A 38 6.51 -9.44 12.52
C SER A 38 5.16 -9.95 13.03
N GLN A 39 5.15 -10.63 14.18
CA GLN A 39 3.92 -11.06 14.85
C GLN A 39 2.96 -9.90 15.21
N ARG A 40 3.47 -8.67 15.26
CA ARG A 40 2.66 -7.45 15.53
C ARG A 40 2.11 -6.82 14.25
N THR A 41 2.56 -7.23 13.07
CA THR A 41 2.06 -6.69 11.80
C THR A 41 0.60 -7.09 11.64
N LYS A 42 -0.26 -6.14 11.25
CA LYS A 42 -1.71 -6.34 11.04
C LYS A 42 -2.18 -5.91 9.66
N ALA A 43 -1.47 -4.99 9.03
CA ALA A 43 -1.82 -4.49 7.71
C ALA A 43 -0.57 -4.12 6.92
N ILE A 44 -0.71 -4.10 5.60
CA ILE A 44 0.25 -3.54 4.64
C ILE A 44 -0.48 -2.45 3.86
N ILE A 45 0.16 -1.29 3.70
CA ILE A 45 -0.42 -0.14 3.00
C ILE A 45 0.47 0.23 1.80
N PRO A 46 0.34 -0.43 0.63
CA PRO A 46 1.05 0.01 -0.57
C PRO A 46 0.49 1.35 -1.06
N VAL A 47 1.39 2.31 -1.26
CA VAL A 47 1.05 3.58 -1.93
C VAL A 47 1.37 3.48 -3.40
N HIS A 48 0.36 3.69 -4.24
CA HIS A 48 0.52 3.78 -5.69
C HIS A 48 1.05 5.16 -6.07
N LEU A 49 2.37 5.26 -6.19
CA LEU A 49 3.05 6.55 -6.22
C LEU A 49 3.19 7.09 -7.65
N TYR A 50 2.78 8.35 -7.85
CA TYR A 50 3.01 9.11 -9.09
C TYR A 50 2.50 8.43 -10.37
N GLY A 51 1.31 7.81 -10.31
CA GLY A 51 0.77 7.09 -11.46
C GLY A 51 1.23 5.63 -11.55
N ALA A 52 2.28 5.23 -10.84
CA ALA A 52 2.74 3.85 -10.80
C ALA A 52 1.97 3.06 -9.73
N MET A 53 1.48 1.88 -10.12
CA MET A 53 0.87 0.94 -9.17
C MET A 53 1.96 0.05 -8.54
N ALA A 54 1.75 -0.29 -7.27
CA ALA A 54 2.56 -1.29 -6.58
C ALA A 54 2.27 -2.67 -7.16
N ASP A 55 3.16 -3.65 -6.96
CA ASP A 55 2.96 -5.01 -7.45
C ASP A 55 1.86 -5.73 -6.66
N MET A 56 0.62 -5.56 -7.12
CA MET A 56 -0.56 -6.03 -6.38
C MET A 56 -0.70 -7.55 -6.37
N ASP A 57 -0.13 -8.28 -7.33
CA ASP A 57 -0.11 -9.74 -7.26
C ASP A 57 0.75 -10.21 -6.09
N CYS A 58 1.96 -9.63 -5.97
CA CYS A 58 2.90 -9.99 -4.92
C CYS A 58 2.39 -9.54 -3.54
N PHE A 59 1.83 -8.33 -3.43
CA PHE A 59 1.26 -7.86 -2.16
C PHE A 59 0.00 -8.63 -1.75
N ALA A 60 -0.88 -9.00 -2.68
CA ALA A 60 -2.04 -9.83 -2.37
C ALA A 60 -1.63 -11.24 -1.90
N SER A 61 -0.61 -11.85 -2.51
CA SER A 61 -0.06 -13.11 -2.03
C SER A 61 0.54 -12.94 -0.63
N LEU A 62 1.39 -11.93 -0.44
CA LEU A 62 2.05 -11.67 0.84
C LEU A 62 1.04 -11.44 1.97
N ALA A 63 0.00 -10.65 1.72
CA ALA A 63 -1.05 -10.39 2.69
C ALA A 63 -1.81 -11.67 3.05
N ARG A 64 -2.16 -12.50 2.06
CA ARG A 64 -2.83 -13.79 2.28
C ARG A 64 -1.97 -14.76 3.09
N ASP A 65 -0.70 -14.91 2.73
CA ASP A 65 0.23 -15.86 3.36
C ASP A 65 0.49 -15.53 4.84
N HIS A 66 0.35 -14.25 5.22
CA HIS A 66 0.58 -13.77 6.58
C HIS A 66 -0.71 -13.32 7.31
N GLU A 67 -1.89 -13.57 6.73
CA GLU A 67 -3.19 -13.15 7.27
C GLU A 67 -3.25 -11.65 7.64
N LEU A 68 -2.72 -10.80 6.76
CA LEU A 68 -2.66 -9.35 6.92
C LEU A 68 -3.73 -8.65 6.08
N VAL A 69 -4.23 -7.52 6.58
CA VAL A 69 -5.10 -6.62 5.82
C VAL A 69 -4.27 -5.87 4.77
N LEU A 70 -4.76 -5.78 3.53
CA LEU A 70 -4.14 -5.03 2.44
C LEU A 70 -4.95 -3.77 2.15
N ILE A 71 -4.38 -2.59 2.42
CA ILE A 71 -5.04 -1.29 2.24
C ILE A 71 -4.35 -0.52 1.12
N GLU A 72 -5.04 -0.23 0.04
CA GLU A 72 -4.46 0.54 -1.06
C GLU A 72 -4.56 2.05 -0.78
N ASP A 73 -3.44 2.77 -0.88
CA ASP A 73 -3.45 4.22 -1.00
C ASP A 73 -3.37 4.59 -2.50
N CYS A 74 -4.53 4.96 -3.04
CA CYS A 74 -4.76 5.25 -4.45
C CYS A 74 -4.75 6.76 -4.75
N SER A 75 -4.25 7.59 -3.84
CA SER A 75 -4.36 9.05 -3.91
C SER A 75 -3.85 9.66 -5.23
N HIS A 76 -2.87 9.03 -5.89
CA HIS A 76 -2.28 9.53 -7.14
C HIS A 76 -2.73 8.76 -8.41
N VAL A 77 -3.64 7.79 -8.30
CA VAL A 77 -3.90 6.81 -9.37
C VAL A 77 -5.39 6.64 -9.70
N HIS A 78 -6.14 7.73 -9.69
CA HIS A 78 -7.53 7.72 -10.16
C HIS A 78 -7.64 7.14 -11.57
N GLY A 79 -8.46 6.09 -11.72
CA GLY A 79 -8.68 5.41 -13.01
C GLY A 79 -7.58 4.42 -13.42
N ALA A 80 -6.52 4.23 -12.62
CA ALA A 80 -5.52 3.20 -12.90
C ALA A 80 -6.10 1.79 -12.74
N GLN A 81 -5.47 0.84 -13.43
CA GLN A 81 -5.87 -0.56 -13.39
C GLN A 81 -4.66 -1.48 -13.26
N TRP A 82 -4.81 -2.54 -12.48
CA TRP A 82 -3.88 -3.66 -12.42
C TRP A 82 -4.57 -4.89 -12.99
N ARG A 83 -4.03 -5.45 -14.08
CA ARG A 83 -4.61 -6.62 -14.78
C ARG A 83 -6.11 -6.49 -15.08
N GLY A 84 -6.56 -5.28 -15.40
CA GLY A 84 -7.96 -4.96 -15.74
C GLY A 84 -8.88 -4.72 -14.53
N ALA A 85 -8.40 -4.93 -13.29
CA ALA A 85 -9.12 -4.51 -12.08
C ALA A 85 -8.72 -3.07 -11.70
N ALA A 86 -9.69 -2.26 -11.27
CA ALA A 86 -9.45 -0.88 -10.87
C ALA A 86 -8.61 -0.79 -9.59
N ALA A 87 -7.77 0.23 -9.47
CA ALA A 87 -7.10 0.55 -8.22
C ALA A 87 -8.11 0.65 -7.05
N GLY A 88 -7.70 0.31 -5.84
CA GLY A 88 -8.56 0.35 -4.66
C GLY A 88 -9.58 -0.77 -4.56
N THR A 89 -9.56 -1.73 -5.51
CA THR A 89 -10.42 -2.93 -5.52
C THR A 89 -9.63 -4.23 -5.41
N LEU A 90 -8.31 -4.15 -5.27
CA LEU A 90 -7.37 -5.26 -5.29
C LEU A 90 -7.02 -5.74 -3.86
N GLY A 91 -7.06 -4.83 -2.88
CA GLY A 91 -6.96 -5.12 -1.45
C GLY A 91 -8.32 -5.20 -0.74
N ASP A 92 -8.29 -5.16 0.59
CA ASP A 92 -9.48 -5.15 1.45
C ASP A 92 -10.22 -3.80 1.42
N CYS A 93 -9.47 -2.70 1.20
CA CYS A 93 -10.03 -1.38 0.93
C CYS A 93 -9.04 -0.48 0.19
N GLY A 94 -9.55 0.56 -0.46
CA GLY A 94 -8.77 1.58 -1.13
C GLY A 94 -9.19 2.99 -0.71
N ALA A 95 -8.21 3.88 -0.54
CA ALA A 95 -8.43 5.29 -0.23
C ALA A 95 -7.99 6.18 -1.40
N TYR A 96 -8.75 7.23 -1.66
CA TYR A 96 -8.53 8.17 -2.75
C TYR A 96 -8.48 9.61 -2.22
N SER A 97 -7.76 10.48 -2.95
CA SER A 97 -7.69 11.92 -2.64
C SER A 97 -8.34 12.74 -3.73
N MET A 98 -9.40 13.48 -3.38
CA MET A 98 -10.06 14.44 -4.29
C MET A 98 -9.45 15.86 -4.18
N GLN A 99 -8.27 15.98 -3.57
CA GLN A 99 -7.65 17.28 -3.36
C GLN A 99 -7.36 17.95 -4.72
N GLN A 100 -7.90 19.15 -4.91
CA GLN A 100 -7.47 20.09 -5.92
C GLN A 100 -6.89 21.31 -5.21
N THR A 101 -5.72 21.78 -5.67
CA THR A 101 -5.16 23.08 -5.27
C THR A 101 -5.90 24.22 -5.94
#